data_AF-A0A2V8ZJB1-F1
#
_entry.id   AF-A0A2V8ZJB1-F1
#
_cell.length_a   1.000
_cell.length_b   1.000
_cell.length_c   1.000
_cell.angle_alpha   90.00
_cell.angle_beta   90.00
_cell.angle_gamma   90.00
#
_symmetry.space_group_name_H-M   'P 1'
#
loop_
_entity.id
_entity.type
_entity.pdbx_description
1 polymer ?
#
loop_
_entity_poly.entity_id
_entity_poly.type
_entity_poly.pdbx_seq_one_letter_code
_entity_poly.pdbx_strand_id
1 'polypeptide(L)'
;MNEAPASRRAAIWVVIVFLLGAVVGGMFGYGYAHRSVAAASASMPEPERRARRVEQLTHELGLTSDQAKQLDTILQQWHGQAKAIHEQSDAQFEQLRQKGRDEIRSILTPEQKPKFEAFLQKLDAERKHNAAK
;
A
#
# COMPACT_ATOMS: atom_id res chain seq x y z
N MET A 1 -39.73 -41.37 10.52
CA MET A 1 -38.34 -41.40 11.03
C MET A 1 -37.46 -41.79 9.85
N ASN A 2 -36.57 -40.98 9.27
CA ASN A 2 -35.82 -39.82 9.76
C ASN A 2 -35.44 -38.89 8.58
N GLU A 3 -35.80 -37.60 8.62
CA GLU A 3 -34.95 -36.44 9.03
C GLU A 3 -34.19 -35.78 7.86
N ALA A 4 -34.87 -34.93 7.09
CA ALA A 4 -34.21 -33.81 6.42
C ALA A 4 -35.19 -32.63 6.33
N PRO A 5 -35.13 -31.65 7.25
CA PRO A 5 -35.01 -30.27 6.77
C PRO A 5 -34.24 -29.30 7.70
N ALA A 6 -33.54 -29.78 8.73
CA ALA A 6 -32.87 -28.89 9.70
C ALA A 6 -31.47 -28.44 9.24
N SER A 7 -30.65 -29.37 8.71
CA SER A 7 -29.24 -29.11 8.39
C SER A 7 -29.04 -28.18 7.19
N ARG A 8 -29.88 -28.29 6.15
CA ARG A 8 -29.81 -27.42 4.95
C ARG A 8 -30.21 -25.98 5.26
N ARG A 9 -31.21 -25.80 6.13
CA ARG A 9 -31.62 -24.47 6.61
C ARG A 9 -30.57 -23.87 7.54
N ALA A 10 -29.96 -24.67 8.41
CA ALA A 10 -28.86 -24.23 9.27
C ALA A 10 -27.62 -23.82 8.46
N ALA A 11 -27.27 -24.57 7.41
CA ALA A 11 -26.15 -24.22 6.52
C ALA A 11 -26.36 -22.88 5.80
N ILE A 12 -27.59 -22.58 5.36
CA ILE A 12 -27.94 -21.29 4.76
C ILE A 12 -27.76 -20.15 5.77
N TRP A 13 -28.19 -20.35 7.01
CA TRP A 13 -28.01 -19.34 8.07
C TRP A 13 -26.53 -19.09 8.40
N VAL A 14 -25.70 -20.13 8.44
CA VAL A 14 -24.25 -19.97 8.65
C VAL A 14 -23.61 -19.16 7.53
N VAL A 15 -23.96 -19.42 6.26
CA VAL A 15 -23.45 -18.64 5.12
C VAL A 15 -23.90 -17.18 5.21
N ILE A 16 -25.16 -16.93 5.57
CA ILE A 16 -25.68 -15.57 5.71
C ILE A 16 -24.96 -14.81 6.83
N VAL A 17 -24.75 -15.43 7.99
CA VAL A 17 -24.02 -14.84 9.12
C VAL A 17 -22.56 -14.57 8.74
N PHE A 18 -21.92 -15.49 8.01
CA PHE A 18 -20.55 -15.29 7.51
C PHE A 18 -20.46 -14.12 6.53
N LEU A 19 -21.40 -14.01 5.58
CA LEU A 19 -21.44 -12.89 4.64
C LEU A 19 -21.70 -11.55 5.34
N LEU A 20 -22.60 -11.52 6.32
CA LEU A 20 -22.83 -10.33 7.15
C LEU A 20 -21.57 -9.96 7.95
N GLY A 21 -20.90 -10.93 8.54
CA GLY A 21 -19.61 -10.74 9.22
C GLY A 21 -18.53 -10.20 8.28
N ALA A 22 -18.46 -10.69 7.03
CA ALA A 22 -17.51 -10.22 6.02
C ALA A 22 -17.82 -8.79 5.55
N VAL A 23 -19.10 -8.43 5.40
CA VAL A 23 -19.51 -7.06 5.05
C VAL A 23 -19.17 -6.08 6.18
N VAL A 24 -19.53 -6.43 7.42
CA VAL A 24 -19.24 -5.60 8.59
C VAL A 24 -17.73 -5.50 8.80
N GLY A 25 -17.01 -6.63 8.79
CA GLY A 25 -15.55 -6.66 8.90
C GLY A 25 -14.85 -5.88 7.77
N GLY A 26 -15.36 -5.97 6.55
CA GLY A 26 -14.90 -5.18 5.40
C GLY A 26 -15.14 -3.68 5.56
N MET A 27 -16.31 -3.27 6.06
CA MET A 27 -16.61 -1.86 6.33
C MET A 27 -15.75 -1.28 7.46
N PHE A 28 -15.55 -2.02 8.56
CA PHE A 28 -14.67 -1.61 9.65
C PHE A 28 -13.19 -1.57 9.22
N GLY A 29 -12.73 -2.58 8.46
CA GLY A 29 -11.37 -2.63 7.91
C GLY A 29 -11.10 -1.49 6.92
N TYR A 30 -12.05 -1.22 6.01
CA TYR A 30 -11.95 -0.13 5.03
C TYR A 30 -11.94 1.25 5.71
N GLY A 31 -12.79 1.47 6.70
CA GLY A 31 -12.85 2.74 7.44
C GLY A 31 -11.59 3.03 8.27
N TYR A 32 -11.01 2.01 8.92
CA TYR A 32 -9.79 2.16 9.70
C TYR A 32 -8.54 2.32 8.82
N ALA A 33 -8.47 1.58 7.71
CA ALA A 33 -7.42 1.73 6.72
C ALA A 33 -7.50 3.10 6.02
N HIS A 34 -8.68 3.59 5.66
CA HIS A 34 -8.79 4.90 4.99
C HIS A 34 -8.54 6.10 5.90
N ARG A 35 -8.89 6.06 7.20
CA ARG A 35 -8.59 7.18 8.10
C ARG A 35 -7.10 7.27 8.46
N SER A 36 -6.43 6.14 8.64
CA SER A 36 -4.99 6.11 8.94
C SER A 36 -4.15 6.49 7.71
N VAL A 37 -4.58 6.10 6.51
CA VAL A 37 -3.89 6.44 5.26
C VAL A 37 -4.21 7.86 4.77
N ALA A 38 -5.44 8.37 4.96
CA ALA A 38 -5.79 9.74 4.56
C ALA A 38 -5.17 10.82 5.47
N ALA A 39 -4.92 10.52 6.75
CA ALA A 39 -4.17 11.42 7.63
C ALA A 39 -2.66 11.44 7.29
N ALA A 40 -2.14 10.38 6.68
CA ALA A 40 -0.77 10.30 6.18
C ALA A 40 -0.60 10.88 4.75
N SER A 41 -1.70 11.17 4.04
CA SER A 41 -1.69 11.55 2.62
C SER A 41 -1.76 13.04 2.31
N ALA A 42 -1.67 13.93 3.30
CA ALA A 42 -1.35 15.32 3.01
C ALA A 42 0.15 15.38 2.67
N SER A 43 0.49 15.18 1.39
CA SER A 43 1.86 15.16 0.88
C SER A 43 2.50 16.55 1.02
N MET A 44 2.93 16.86 2.23
CA MET A 44 3.72 18.05 2.50
C MET A 44 5.09 17.87 1.84
N PRO A 45 5.61 18.92 1.15
CA PRO A 45 6.94 18.91 0.56
C PRO A 45 8.00 18.48 1.59
N GLU A 46 8.99 17.71 1.15
CA GLU A 46 9.99 17.16 2.06
C GLU A 46 10.71 18.22 2.91
N PRO A 47 11.11 19.40 2.36
CA PRO A 47 11.73 20.45 3.17
C PRO A 47 10.81 20.95 4.30
N GLU A 48 9.52 21.11 4.02
CA GLU A 48 8.53 21.55 5.02
C GLU A 48 8.30 20.48 6.10
N ARG A 49 8.22 19.20 5.71
CA ARG A 49 8.10 18.10 6.67
C ARG A 49 9.33 18.01 7.57
N ARG A 50 10.52 18.18 7.00
CA ARG A 50 11.77 18.17 7.76
C ARG A 50 11.82 19.33 8.74
N ALA A 51 11.49 20.55 8.28
CA ALA A 51 11.43 21.73 9.13
C ALA A 51 10.47 21.53 10.32
N ARG A 52 9.26 21.01 10.09
CA ARG A 52 8.32 20.67 11.17
C ARG A 52 8.86 19.63 12.15
N ARG A 53 9.57 18.62 11.65
CA ARG A 53 10.19 17.61 12.51
C ARG A 53 11.31 18.19 13.37
N VAL A 54 12.13 19.09 12.81
CA VAL A 54 13.16 19.82 13.56
C VAL A 54 12.52 20.69 14.63
N GLU A 55 11.48 21.46 14.27
CA GLU A 55 10.73 22.30 15.22
C GLU A 55 10.14 21.48 16.37
N GLN A 56 9.45 20.38 16.04
CA GLN A 56 8.86 19.48 17.03
C GLN A 56 9.91 18.93 18.00
N LEU A 57 11.00 18.35 17.48
CA LEU A 57 12.06 17.77 18.31
C LEU A 57 12.83 18.85 19.09
N THR A 58 12.97 20.05 18.53
CA THR A 58 13.57 21.19 19.24
C THR A 58 12.74 21.56 20.46
N HIS A 59 11.42 21.64 20.30
CA HIS A 59 10.50 21.94 21.39
C HIS A 59 10.45 20.81 22.44
N GLU A 60 10.31 19.55 22.01
CA GLU A 60 10.18 18.40 22.92
C GLU A 60 11.45 18.12 23.72
N LEU A 61 12.63 18.34 23.12
CA LEU A 61 13.92 18.04 23.74
C LEU A 61 14.66 19.27 24.28
N GLY A 62 14.11 20.47 24.07
CA GLY A 62 14.75 21.73 24.47
C GLY A 62 16.09 21.97 23.76
N LEU A 63 16.16 21.68 22.46
CA LEU A 63 17.43 21.76 21.71
C LEU A 63 17.92 23.20 21.59
N THR A 64 19.23 23.41 21.70
CA THR A 64 19.87 24.69 21.36
C THR A 64 19.82 24.95 19.86
N SER A 65 20.08 26.19 19.45
CA SER A 65 20.16 26.56 18.02
C SER A 65 21.15 25.70 17.24
N ASP A 66 22.30 25.38 17.84
CA ASP A 66 23.32 24.57 17.18
C ASP A 66 22.92 23.09 17.10
N GLN A 67 22.26 22.57 18.13
CA GLN A 67 21.69 21.20 18.10
C GLN A 67 20.58 21.07 17.05
N ALA A 68 19.72 22.08 16.91
CA ALA A 68 18.65 22.08 15.90
C ALA A 68 19.22 22.10 14.47
N LYS A 69 20.31 22.86 14.22
CA LYS A 69 21.02 22.85 12.92
C LYS A 69 21.66 21.48 12.62
N GLN A 70 22.26 20.85 13.64
CA GLN A 70 22.81 19.50 13.50
C GLN A 70 21.70 18.49 13.19
N LEU A 71 20.56 18.59 13.87
CA LEU A 71 19.40 17.74 13.61
C LEU A 71 18.87 17.89 12.17
N ASP A 72 18.74 19.12 11.66
CA ASP A 72 18.32 19.35 10.28
C ASP A 72 19.26 18.66 9.28
N THR A 73 20.58 18.80 9.50
CA THR A 73 21.60 18.15 8.66
C THR A 73 21.47 16.62 8.69
N ILE A 74 21.29 16.03 9.88
CA ILE A 74 21.09 14.58 10.05
C ILE A 74 19.84 14.11 9.29
N LEU A 75 18.73 14.82 9.45
CA LEU A 75 17.46 14.47 8.80
C LEU A 75 17.55 14.60 7.28
N GLN A 76 18.25 15.63 6.76
CA GLN A 76 18.48 15.81 5.33
C GLN A 76 19.33 14.66 4.75
N GLN A 77 20.43 14.30 5.43
CA GLN A 77 21.28 13.19 5.00
C GLN A 77 20.52 11.87 5.00
N TRP A 78 19.75 11.60 6.06
CA TRP A 78 18.94 10.39 6.16
C TRP A 78 17.88 10.33 5.06
N HIS A 79 17.22 11.44 4.76
CA HIS A 79 16.26 11.50 3.66
C HIS A 79 16.93 11.16 2.31
N GLY A 80 18.11 11.71 2.04
CA GLY A 80 18.88 11.41 0.83
C GLY A 80 19.25 9.92 0.71
N GLN A 81 19.73 9.32 1.79
CA GLN A 81 20.06 7.88 1.82
C GLN A 81 18.81 7.01 1.62
N ALA A 82 17.71 7.32 2.31
CA ALA A 82 16.45 6.60 2.16
C ALA A 82 15.92 6.69 0.73
N LYS A 83 16.01 7.86 0.10
CA LYS A 83 15.64 8.07 -1.30
C LYS A 83 16.48 7.20 -2.25
N ALA A 84 17.80 7.18 -2.06
CA ALA A 84 18.69 6.35 -2.89
C ALA A 84 18.37 4.85 -2.76
N ILE A 85 18.12 4.36 -1.54
CA ILE A 85 17.70 2.97 -1.30
C ILE A 85 16.36 2.68 -1.99
N HIS A 86 15.40 3.60 -1.90
CA HIS A 86 14.10 3.46 -2.54
C HIS A 86 14.24 3.37 -4.07
N GLU A 87 14.98 4.30 -4.69
CA GLU A 87 15.19 4.31 -6.14
C GLU A 87 15.90 3.03 -6.64
N GLN A 88 16.90 2.55 -5.88
CA GLN A 88 17.56 1.29 -6.19
C GLN A 88 16.60 0.09 -6.09
N SER A 89 15.80 0.05 -5.03
CA SER A 89 14.85 -1.04 -4.79
C SER A 89 13.75 -1.05 -5.85
N ASP A 90 13.22 0.11 -6.22
CA ASP A 90 12.21 0.25 -7.25
C ASP A 90 12.68 -0.34 -8.59
N ALA A 91 13.91 -0.04 -8.99
CA ALA A 91 14.49 -0.57 -10.22
C ALA A 91 14.59 -2.10 -10.17
N GLN A 92 15.02 -2.68 -9.04
CA GLN A 92 15.10 -4.13 -8.85
C GLN A 92 13.73 -4.79 -8.88
N PHE A 93 12.73 -4.19 -8.23
CA PHE A 93 11.37 -4.69 -8.25
C PHE A 93 10.76 -4.63 -9.66
N GLU A 94 11.02 -3.59 -10.44
CA GLU A 94 10.50 -3.52 -11.80
C GLU A 94 11.13 -4.59 -12.69
N GLN A 95 12.44 -4.85 -12.55
CA GLN A 95 13.10 -5.97 -13.24
C GLN A 95 12.46 -7.31 -12.87
N LEU A 96 12.22 -7.56 -11.57
CA LEU A 96 11.57 -8.79 -11.12
C LEU A 96 10.14 -8.93 -11.67
N ARG A 97 9.38 -7.83 -11.73
CA ARG A 97 8.04 -7.81 -12.33
C ARG A 97 8.08 -8.16 -13.81
N GLN A 98 9.00 -7.57 -14.58
CA GLN A 98 9.11 -7.88 -16.02
C GLN A 98 9.49 -9.34 -16.24
N LYS A 99 10.46 -9.85 -15.47
CA LYS A 99 10.84 -11.27 -15.51
C LYS A 99 9.64 -12.19 -15.24
N GLY A 100 8.86 -11.92 -14.20
CA GLY A 100 7.66 -12.71 -13.90
C GLY A 100 6.60 -12.64 -15.01
N ARG A 101 6.41 -11.47 -15.64
CA ARG A 101 5.51 -11.33 -16.80
C ARG A 101 5.99 -12.19 -17.97
N ASP A 102 7.29 -12.23 -18.24
CA ASP A 102 7.86 -13.03 -19.33
C ASP A 102 7.77 -14.54 -19.07
N GLU A 103 8.03 -14.96 -17.83
CA GLU A 103 7.82 -16.35 -17.41
C GLU A 103 6.36 -16.77 -17.60
N ILE A 104 5.40 -15.93 -17.21
CA ILE A 104 3.98 -16.18 -17.46
C ILE A 104 3.70 -16.24 -18.97
N ARG A 105 4.20 -15.30 -19.78
CA ARG A 105 4.00 -15.32 -21.25
C ARG A 105 4.50 -16.61 -21.90
N SER A 106 5.56 -17.21 -21.35
CA SER A 106 6.19 -18.41 -21.90
C SER A 106 5.31 -19.66 -21.78
N ILE A 107 4.41 -19.72 -20.79
CA ILE A 107 3.52 -20.86 -20.55
C ILE A 107 2.13 -20.69 -21.19
N LEU A 108 1.83 -19.53 -21.77
CA LEU A 108 0.53 -19.23 -22.36
C LEU A 108 0.43 -19.67 -23.81
N THR A 109 -0.74 -20.18 -24.19
CA THR A 109 -1.04 -20.47 -25.60
C THR A 109 -1.17 -19.17 -26.41
N PRO A 110 -1.00 -19.21 -27.74
CA PRO A 110 -1.17 -18.03 -28.60
C PRO A 110 -2.52 -17.32 -28.41
N GLU A 111 -3.59 -18.07 -28.16
CA GLU A 111 -4.95 -17.52 -27.96
C GLU A 111 -5.12 -16.87 -26.58
N GLN A 112 -4.30 -17.24 -25.60
CA GLN A 112 -4.35 -16.68 -24.24
C GLN A 112 -3.54 -15.38 -24.10
N LYS A 113 -2.46 -15.20 -24.87
CA LYS A 113 -1.57 -14.03 -24.80
C LYS A 113 -2.31 -12.68 -24.90
N PRO A 114 -3.28 -12.47 -25.82
CA PRO A 114 -4.00 -11.20 -25.89
C PRO A 114 -4.78 -10.86 -24.61
N LYS A 115 -5.35 -11.87 -23.93
CA LYS A 115 -6.07 -11.66 -22.66
C LYS A 115 -5.12 -11.25 -21.55
N PHE A 116 -3.91 -11.83 -21.52
CA PHE A 116 -2.89 -11.48 -20.54
C PHE A 116 -2.35 -10.06 -20.75
N GLU A 117 -2.10 -9.63 -21.99
CA GLU A 117 -1.66 -8.25 -22.25
C GLU A 117 -2.73 -7.22 -21.84
N ALA A 118 -4.01 -7.48 -22.12
CA ALA A 118 -5.09 -6.62 -21.65
C ALA A 118 -5.16 -6.54 -20.11
N PHE A 119 -4.92 -7.67 -19.42
CA PHE A 119 -4.82 -7.71 -17.96
C PHE A 119 -3.65 -6.86 -17.44
N LEU A 120 -2.46 -6.98 -18.05
CA LEU A 120 -1.29 -6.18 -17.67
C LEU A 120 -1.52 -4.68 -17.88
N GLN A 121 -2.14 -4.29 -18.98
CA GLN A 121 -2.47 -2.88 -19.25
C GLN A 121 -3.37 -2.29 -18.17
N LYS A 122 -4.37 -3.04 -17.71
CA LYS A 122 -5.24 -2.60 -16.60
C LYS A 122 -4.45 -2.41 -15.30
N LEU A 123 -3.58 -3.37 -14.95
CA LEU A 123 -2.72 -3.27 -13.76
C LEU A 123 -1.73 -2.10 -13.82
N ASP A 124 -1.18 -1.81 -15.00
CA ASP A 124 -0.25 -0.70 -15.20
C ASP A 124 -0.99 0.66 -15.13
N ALA A 125 -2.22 0.73 -15.64
CA ALA A 125 -3.06 1.92 -15.52
C ALA A 125 -3.47 2.22 -14.07
N GLU A 126 -3.89 1.19 -13.31
CA GLU A 126 -4.21 1.33 -11.88
C GLU A 126 -3.00 1.80 -11.06
N ARG A 127 -1.80 1.29 -11.37
CA ARG A 127 -0.57 1.74 -10.71
C ARG A 127 -0.22 3.18 -11.03
N LYS A 128 -0.30 3.60 -12.30
CA LYS A 128 -0.05 4.99 -12.68
C LYS A 128 -1.03 5.95 -12.00
N HIS A 129 -2.30 5.57 -11.91
CA HIS A 129 -3.32 6.34 -11.20
C HIS A 129 -2.99 6.48 -9.71
N ASN A 130 -2.57 5.40 -9.05
CA ASN A 130 -2.22 5.43 -7.63
C ASN A 130 -0.91 6.16 -7.34
N ALA A 131 0.04 6.19 -8.28
CA ALA A 131 1.29 6.95 -8.15
C ALA A 131 1.11 8.46 -8.41
N ALA A 132 0.06 8.85 -9.15
CA ALA A 132 -0.27 10.24 -9.45
C ALA A 132 -1.17 10.91 -8.39
N LYS A 133 -1.63 10.14 -7.39
CA LYS A 133 -2.48 10.59 -6.29
C LYS A 133 -1.67 10.77 -5.02
#